data_AF-A0A9R1WL53-F1
#
_entry.id   AF-A0A9R1WL53-F1
#
_cell.length_a   1.000
_cell.length_b   1.000
_cell.length_c   1.000
_cell.angle_alpha   90.00
_cell.angle_beta   90.00
_cell.angle_gamma   90.00
#
_symmetry.space_group_name_H-M   'P 1'
#
loop_
_entity.id
_entity.type
_entity.pdbx_description
1 polymer ?
#
loop_
_entity_poly.entity_id
_entity_poly.type
_entity_poly.pdbx_seq_one_letter_code
_entity_poly.pdbx_strand_id
1 'polypeptide(L)'
;MEGLNVAMKSSIQNSLYSGIDIPNHGPSVSHLFYADDAIFISDWSYSNFSDLSNILKCSHFSLGLKVNFHKSKVFGIGVPTSDVISCDLPVHLPWGAVGANMNLKRNWRPIIEKVQCRIYSWKLETLSFGGRQTLVKSPSLFYFLIFKAPSSVVNNLEKIRRKFLWGSWVAWDRVLANKDSGGLGPQSLFAMQIVLEAEIGKLFNLEKGNWWYS
;
A
#
# COMPACT_ATOMS: atom_id res chain seq x y z
N MET A 1 -9.96 -12.69 -17.13
CA MET A 1 -8.67 -12.47 -16.43
C MET A 1 -7.77 -13.69 -16.46
N GLU A 2 -8.29 -14.90 -16.27
CA GLU A 2 -7.48 -16.13 -16.26
C GLU A 2 -6.68 -16.37 -17.56
N GLY A 3 -7.27 -16.14 -18.74
CA GLY A 3 -6.52 -16.22 -20.01
C GLY A 3 -5.33 -15.26 -20.11
N LEU A 4 -5.45 -14.05 -19.54
CA LEU A 4 -4.35 -13.08 -19.50
C LEU A 4 -3.26 -13.51 -18.50
N ASN A 5 -3.63 -14.15 -17.39
CA ASN A 5 -2.68 -14.79 -16.46
C ASN A 5 -1.87 -15.88 -17.16
N VAL A 6 -2.52 -16.74 -17.93
CA VAL A 6 -1.84 -17.78 -18.71
C VAL A 6 -0.90 -17.17 -19.75
N ALA A 7 -1.36 -16.13 -20.48
CA ALA A 7 -0.52 -15.42 -21.45
C ALA A 7 0.73 -14.82 -20.78
N MET A 8 0.57 -14.14 -19.64
CA MET A 8 1.70 -13.58 -18.89
C MET A 8 2.69 -14.65 -18.41
N LYS A 9 2.20 -15.75 -17.82
CA LYS A 9 3.05 -16.86 -17.38
C LYS A 9 3.83 -17.47 -18.55
N SER A 10 3.19 -17.63 -19.70
CA SER A 10 3.84 -18.12 -20.92
C SER A 10 4.89 -17.15 -21.44
N SER A 11 4.61 -15.83 -21.44
CA SER A 11 5.57 -14.81 -21.85
C SER A 11 6.81 -14.78 -20.96
N ILE A 12 6.65 -15.00 -19.65
CA ILE A 12 7.78 -15.09 -18.70
C ILE A 12 8.61 -16.35 -18.96
N GLN A 13 7.97 -17.50 -19.15
CA GLN A 13 8.65 -18.76 -19.49
C GLN A 13 9.46 -18.66 -20.79
N ASN A 14 8.95 -17.89 -21.76
CA ASN A 14 9.63 -17.64 -23.04
C ASN A 14 10.61 -16.45 -23.00
N SER A 15 10.89 -15.88 -21.82
CA SER A 15 11.77 -14.72 -21.65
C SER A 15 11.38 -13.46 -22.46
N LEU A 16 10.09 -13.35 -22.81
CA LEU A 16 9.52 -12.17 -23.48
C LEU A 16 9.16 -11.07 -22.49
N TYR A 17 8.97 -11.40 -21.21
CA TYR A 17 8.67 -10.44 -20.16
C TYR A 17 9.37 -10.85 -18.87
N SER A 18 10.06 -9.90 -18.22
CA SER A 18 10.71 -10.14 -16.93
C SER A 18 9.97 -9.45 -15.79
N GLY A 19 9.65 -10.21 -14.75
CA GLY A 19 9.15 -9.66 -13.48
C GLY A 19 10.25 -9.08 -12.61
N ILE A 20 9.91 -8.75 -11.36
CA ILE A 20 10.85 -8.33 -10.32
C ILE A 20 11.00 -9.45 -9.28
N ASP A 21 12.24 -9.80 -8.98
CA ASP A 21 12.54 -10.77 -7.93
C ASP A 21 12.53 -10.11 -6.53
N ILE A 22 11.76 -10.69 -5.63
CA ILE A 22 11.71 -10.21 -4.24
C ILE A 22 12.99 -10.67 -3.50
N PRO A 23 13.62 -9.81 -2.68
CA PRO A 23 14.78 -10.17 -1.86
C PRO A 23 14.54 -11.38 -0.95
N ASN A 24 15.62 -11.98 -0.46
CA ASN A 24 15.60 -13.13 0.47
C ASN A 24 14.95 -14.40 -0.10
N HIS A 25 15.24 -14.73 -1.37
CA HIS A 25 14.62 -15.86 -2.07
C HIS A 25 13.09 -15.77 -2.11
N GLY A 26 12.56 -14.55 -2.20
CA GLY A 26 11.13 -14.32 -2.37
C GLY A 26 10.66 -14.69 -3.77
N PRO A 27 9.33 -14.77 -3.98
CA PRO A 27 8.79 -15.08 -5.30
C PRO A 27 9.08 -13.95 -6.30
N SER A 28 9.21 -14.30 -7.57
CA SER A 28 9.25 -13.33 -8.66
C SER A 28 7.83 -12.82 -8.93
N VAL A 29 7.66 -11.50 -8.93
CA VAL A 29 6.36 -10.84 -9.14
C VAL A 29 6.37 -10.11 -10.47
N SER A 30 5.45 -10.49 -11.35
CA SER A 30 5.30 -9.91 -12.69
C SER A 30 3.94 -9.25 -12.92
N HIS A 31 2.88 -9.76 -12.28
CA HIS A 31 1.54 -9.23 -12.41
C HIS A 31 0.67 -9.60 -11.21
N LEU A 32 -0.31 -8.74 -10.91
CA LEU A 32 -1.34 -8.93 -9.90
C LEU A 32 -2.69 -8.61 -10.51
N PHE A 33 -3.67 -9.48 -10.29
CA PHE A 33 -5.04 -9.29 -10.75
C PHE A 33 -5.99 -9.28 -9.57
N TYR A 34 -6.93 -8.33 -9.59
CA TYR A 34 -8.01 -8.25 -8.62
C TYR A 34 -9.27 -7.74 -9.29
N ALA A 35 -10.30 -8.60 -9.39
CA ALA A 35 -11.51 -8.32 -10.16
C ALA A 35 -11.18 -7.82 -11.59
N ASP A 36 -11.50 -6.57 -11.90
CA ASP A 36 -11.26 -5.93 -13.20
C ASP A 36 -9.93 -5.16 -13.27
N ASP A 37 -9.22 -5.03 -12.14
CA ASP A 37 -7.97 -4.29 -12.04
C ASP A 37 -6.76 -5.20 -12.24
N ALA A 38 -5.79 -4.70 -12.99
CA ALA A 38 -4.52 -5.36 -13.29
C ALA A 38 -3.34 -4.44 -13.00
N ILE A 39 -2.34 -4.98 -12.33
CA ILE A 39 -1.04 -4.34 -12.10
C ILE A 39 0.02 -5.21 -12.73
N PHE A 40 0.88 -4.62 -13.56
CA PHE A 40 2.03 -5.27 -14.17
C PHE A 40 3.31 -4.66 -13.60
N ILE A 41 4.29 -5.51 -13.29
CA ILE A 41 5.50 -5.15 -12.56
C ILE A 41 6.69 -5.78 -13.29
N SER A 42 7.66 -4.94 -13.66
CA SER A 42 8.90 -5.37 -14.34
C SER A 42 10.01 -4.35 -14.10
N ASP A 43 11.25 -4.78 -14.35
CA ASP A 43 12.35 -3.85 -14.53
C ASP A 43 12.08 -2.90 -15.70
N TRP A 44 12.54 -1.65 -15.55
CA TRP A 44 12.40 -0.63 -16.56
C TRP A 44 13.27 -0.97 -17.79
N SER A 45 12.60 -1.34 -18.87
CA SER A 45 13.19 -1.49 -20.19
C SER A 45 12.14 -1.19 -21.25
N TYR A 46 12.54 -0.50 -22.32
CA TYR A 46 11.67 -0.27 -23.47
C TYR A 46 11.22 -1.60 -24.11
N SER A 47 12.06 -2.63 -24.09
CA SER A 47 11.70 -3.97 -24.56
C SER A 47 10.54 -4.55 -23.74
N ASN A 48 10.72 -4.66 -22.41
CA ASN A 48 9.68 -5.17 -21.50
C ASN A 48 8.34 -4.43 -21.64
N PHE A 49 8.38 -3.10 -21.78
CA PHE A 49 7.19 -2.29 -21.98
C PHE A 49 6.51 -2.57 -23.33
N SER A 50 7.30 -2.67 -24.41
CA SER A 50 6.83 -3.02 -25.74
C SER A 50 6.21 -4.43 -25.75
N ASP A 51 6.86 -5.39 -25.11
CA ASP A 51 6.40 -6.78 -25.01
C ASP A 51 5.09 -6.87 -24.22
N LEU A 52 4.98 -6.15 -23.10
CA LEU A 52 3.72 -6.03 -22.36
C LEU A 52 2.60 -5.43 -23.23
N SER A 53 2.90 -4.37 -23.98
CA SER A 53 1.95 -3.75 -24.91
C SER A 53 1.46 -4.76 -25.96
N ASN A 54 2.36 -5.60 -26.48
CA ASN A 54 2.03 -6.65 -27.44
C ASN A 54 1.18 -7.76 -26.80
N ILE A 55 1.50 -8.21 -25.59
CA ILE A 55 0.72 -9.20 -24.85
C ILE A 55 -0.71 -8.69 -24.62
N LEU A 56 -0.86 -7.42 -24.23
CA LEU A 56 -2.17 -6.80 -24.00
C LEU A 56 -2.96 -6.65 -25.31
N LYS A 57 -2.32 -6.31 -26.42
CA LYS A 57 -2.97 -6.27 -27.75
C LYS A 57 -3.42 -7.67 -28.20
N CYS A 58 -2.57 -8.68 -28.05
CA CYS A 58 -2.93 -10.07 -28.34
C CYS A 58 -4.09 -10.54 -27.46
N SER A 59 -4.08 -10.17 -26.18
CA SER A 59 -5.17 -10.50 -25.25
C SER A 59 -6.47 -9.76 -25.61
N HIS A 60 -6.39 -8.53 -26.12
CA HIS A 60 -7.55 -7.84 -26.66
C HIS A 60 -8.13 -8.58 -27.86
N PHE A 61 -7.29 -9.01 -28.79
CA PHE A 61 -7.72 -9.72 -29.99
C PHE A 61 -8.28 -11.12 -29.69
N SER A 62 -7.61 -11.89 -28.84
CA SER A 62 -7.97 -13.29 -28.57
C SER A 62 -9.03 -13.46 -27.49
N LEU A 63 -9.05 -12.58 -26.47
CA LEU A 63 -9.92 -12.71 -25.29
C LEU A 63 -10.96 -11.58 -25.20
N GLY A 64 -10.94 -10.60 -26.12
CA GLY A 64 -11.81 -9.43 -26.06
C GLY A 64 -11.45 -8.43 -24.95
N LEU A 65 -10.35 -8.64 -24.22
CA LEU A 65 -9.96 -7.82 -23.07
C LEU A 65 -9.40 -6.48 -23.53
N LYS A 66 -10.20 -5.41 -23.44
CA LYS A 66 -9.79 -4.06 -23.86
C LYS A 66 -9.18 -3.29 -22.70
N VAL A 67 -7.92 -2.87 -22.85
CA VAL A 67 -7.26 -1.96 -21.90
C VAL A 67 -7.92 -0.59 -21.95
N ASN A 68 -8.28 -0.05 -20.79
CA ASN A 68 -8.80 1.31 -20.66
C ASN A 68 -7.65 2.29 -20.41
N PHE A 69 -7.05 2.81 -21.48
CA PHE A 69 -5.93 3.75 -21.39
C PHE A 69 -6.23 5.05 -20.62
N HIS A 70 -7.50 5.45 -20.49
CA HIS A 70 -7.86 6.61 -19.66
C HIS A 70 -7.79 6.32 -18.15
N LYS A 71 -7.91 5.05 -17.75
CA LYS A 71 -7.80 4.60 -16.36
C LYS A 71 -6.44 3.98 -16.04
N SER A 72 -5.76 3.43 -17.04
CA SER A 72 -4.42 2.86 -16.90
C SER A 72 -3.37 3.94 -16.71
N LYS A 73 -2.40 3.70 -15.83
CA LYS A 73 -1.27 4.60 -15.57
C LYS A 73 0.02 3.81 -15.53
N VAL A 74 1.09 4.42 -16.03
CA VAL A 74 2.45 3.85 -15.99
C VAL A 74 3.24 4.58 -14.91
N PHE A 75 3.95 3.84 -14.07
CA PHE A 75 4.71 4.38 -12.96
C PHE A 75 6.15 3.91 -13.03
N GLY A 76 7.10 4.86 -13.06
CA GLY A 76 8.52 4.57 -12.91
C GLY A 76 8.95 4.70 -11.46
N ILE A 77 9.62 3.69 -10.93
CA ILE A 77 10.20 3.70 -9.58
C ILE A 77 11.71 3.79 -9.73
N GLY A 78 12.33 4.88 -9.27
CA GLY A 78 13.78 5.08 -9.42
C GLY A 78 14.25 5.37 -10.84
N VAL A 79 13.32 5.66 -11.76
CA VAL A 79 13.61 6.02 -13.16
C VAL A 79 13.49 7.54 -13.32
N PRO A 80 14.40 8.22 -14.04
CA PRO A 80 14.27 9.64 -14.33
C PRO A 80 12.96 9.92 -15.07
N THR A 81 12.28 11.00 -14.69
CA THR A 81 10.95 11.38 -15.22
C THR A 81 10.96 11.68 -16.72
N SER A 82 12.13 11.94 -17.32
CA SER A 82 12.30 12.12 -18.76
C SER A 82 12.03 10.85 -19.56
N ASP A 83 12.26 9.68 -18.97
CA ASP A 83 12.30 8.41 -19.70
C ASP A 83 10.95 7.70 -19.67
N VAL A 84 10.14 7.98 -18.65
CA VAL A 84 8.77 7.47 -18.54
C VAL A 84 7.84 8.38 -19.33
N ILE A 85 7.80 8.12 -20.65
CA ILE A 85 6.89 8.79 -21.57
C ILE A 85 5.45 8.48 -21.13
N SER A 86 4.75 9.51 -20.66
CA SER A 86 3.34 9.48 -20.22
C SER A 86 3.09 8.91 -18.82
N CYS A 87 3.26 9.74 -17.79
CA CYS A 87 2.26 9.96 -16.73
C CYS A 87 2.76 11.08 -15.81
N ASP A 88 1.87 11.99 -15.43
CA ASP A 88 2.16 13.15 -14.60
C ASP A 88 2.98 12.82 -13.34
N LEU A 89 4.13 13.48 -13.26
CA LEU A 89 4.96 13.74 -12.08
C LEU A 89 5.67 12.53 -11.44
N PRO A 90 6.76 12.78 -10.67
CA PRO A 90 7.21 11.83 -9.66
C PRO A 90 5.98 11.50 -8.83
N VAL A 91 5.61 10.22 -8.84
CA VAL A 91 4.38 9.74 -8.22
C VAL A 91 4.49 10.01 -6.74
N HIS A 92 4.03 11.19 -6.33
CA HIS A 92 3.55 11.44 -5.00
C HIS A 92 2.28 10.61 -4.90
N LEU A 93 2.45 9.30 -4.64
CA LEU A 93 1.35 8.55 -4.11
C LEU A 93 0.86 9.31 -2.87
N PRO A 94 -0.42 9.17 -2.49
CA PRO A 94 -0.95 9.79 -1.28
C PRO A 94 -0.08 9.58 -0.01
N TRP A 95 0.88 8.64 -0.07
CA TRP A 95 1.86 8.27 0.95
C TRP A 95 3.34 8.57 0.64
N GLY A 96 3.70 9.32 -0.41
CA GLY A 96 5.09 9.68 -0.71
C GLY A 96 5.59 9.16 -2.06
N ALA A 97 6.84 9.48 -2.39
CA ALA A 97 7.47 9.02 -3.63
C ALA A 97 7.62 7.49 -3.61
N VAL A 98 7.15 6.83 -4.67
CA VAL A 98 7.29 5.37 -4.81
C VAL A 98 8.77 5.01 -4.91
N GLY A 99 9.21 4.03 -4.13
CA GLY A 99 10.62 3.66 -4.01
C GLY A 99 11.43 4.52 -3.03
N ALA A 100 10.80 5.48 -2.35
CA ALA A 100 11.45 6.17 -1.24
C ALA A 100 11.75 5.18 -0.11
N ASN A 101 12.96 5.22 0.44
CA ASN A 101 13.31 4.40 1.60
C ASN A 101 12.47 4.85 2.81
N MET A 102 11.39 4.13 3.09
CA MET A 102 10.47 4.42 4.20
C MET A 102 11.07 4.12 5.57
N ASN A 103 12.30 3.63 5.68
CA ASN A 103 13.03 3.65 6.95
C ASN A 103 13.56 5.06 7.31
N LEU A 104 13.61 5.98 6.34
CA LEU A 104 14.08 7.36 6.58
C LEU A 104 12.94 8.26 7.04
N LYS A 105 13.10 8.88 8.21
CA LYS A 105 12.12 9.80 8.81
C LYS A 105 11.67 10.93 7.86
N ARG A 106 12.58 11.46 7.03
CA ARG A 106 12.29 12.56 6.10
C ARG A 106 11.18 12.21 5.09
N ASN A 107 11.08 10.94 4.70
CA ASN A 107 10.11 10.49 3.70
C ASN A 107 8.69 10.38 4.28
N TRP A 108 8.55 10.39 5.61
CA TRP A 108 7.24 10.36 6.29
C TRP A 108 6.59 11.73 6.43
N ARG A 109 7.30 12.84 6.17
CA ARG A 109 6.77 14.19 6.34
C ARG A 109 5.44 14.41 5.57
N PRO A 110 5.34 14.04 4.27
CA PRO A 110 4.09 14.22 3.53
C PRO A 110 2.93 13.40 4.10
N ILE A 111 3.20 12.20 4.61
CA ILE A 111 2.19 11.34 5.25
C ILE A 111 1.69 12.00 6.53
N ILE A 112 2.62 12.45 7.37
CA ILE A 112 2.30 13.09 8.66
C ILE A 112 1.43 14.34 8.41
N GLU A 113 1.83 15.20 7.47
CA GLU A 113 1.09 16.41 7.10
C GLU A 113 -0.32 16.07 6.60
N LYS A 114 -0.46 15.04 5.76
CA LYS A 114 -1.76 14.61 5.25
C LYS A 114 -2.69 14.07 6.34
N VAL A 115 -2.15 13.26 7.24
CA VAL A 115 -2.87 12.75 8.42
C VAL A 115 -3.29 13.92 9.32
N GLN A 116 -2.40 14.88 9.56
CA GLN A 116 -2.69 16.09 10.32
C GLN A 116 -3.81 16.92 9.67
N CYS A 117 -3.68 17.28 8.39
CA CYS A 117 -4.70 18.05 7.67
C CYS A 117 -6.07 17.38 7.74
N ARG A 118 -6.13 16.06 7.58
CA ARG A 118 -7.40 15.31 7.64
C ARG A 118 -8.00 15.32 9.05
N ILE A 119 -7.18 15.09 10.07
CA ILE A 119 -7.59 15.16 11.47
C ILE A 119 -8.09 16.57 11.84
N TYR A 120 -7.39 17.62 11.39
CA TYR A 120 -7.77 19.01 11.65
C TYR A 120 -8.97 19.48 10.81
N SER A 121 -9.24 18.87 9.66
CA SER A 121 -10.43 19.17 8.85
C SER A 121 -11.75 18.78 9.56
N TRP A 122 -11.67 17.92 10.56
CA TRP A 122 -12.84 17.51 11.34
C TRP A 122 -13.10 18.48 12.49
N LYS A 123 -14.30 19.08 12.48
CA LYS A 123 -14.75 19.98 13.56
C LYS A 123 -14.90 19.20 14.87
N LEU A 124 -13.89 19.33 15.74
CA LEU A 124 -13.83 18.69 17.05
C LEU A 124 -15.09 18.94 17.90
N GLU A 125 -15.64 20.15 17.84
CA GLU A 125 -16.80 20.58 18.63
C GLU A 125 -18.09 19.85 18.27
N THR A 126 -18.21 19.34 17.03
CA THR A 126 -19.41 18.64 16.55
C THR A 126 -19.36 17.13 16.72
N LEU A 127 -18.21 16.58 17.12
CA LEU A 127 -17.99 15.14 17.17
C LEU A 127 -18.08 14.60 18.59
N SER A 128 -18.99 13.65 18.78
CA SER A 128 -19.05 12.84 19.99
C SER A 128 -17.74 12.09 20.21
N PHE A 129 -17.48 11.69 21.45
CA PHE A 129 -16.30 10.92 21.81
C PHE A 129 -16.17 9.63 20.96
N GLY A 130 -17.28 8.90 20.78
CA GLY A 130 -17.34 7.71 19.92
C GLY A 130 -17.10 8.02 18.44
N GLY A 131 -17.54 9.18 17.94
CA GLY A 131 -17.24 9.66 16.60
C GLY A 131 -15.74 9.89 16.40
N ARG A 132 -15.08 10.58 17.35
CA ARG A 132 -13.62 10.78 17.33
C ARG A 132 -12.86 9.46 17.36
N GLN A 133 -13.28 8.51 18.19
CA GLN A 133 -12.66 7.19 18.26
C GLN A 133 -12.80 6.41 16.94
N THR A 134 -13.96 6.47 16.29
CA THR A 134 -14.20 5.82 15.00
C THR A 134 -13.32 6.44 13.90
N LEU A 135 -13.17 7.76 13.91
CA LEU A 135 -12.33 8.48 12.96
C LEU A 135 -10.83 8.20 13.15
N VAL A 136 -10.37 8.10 14.40
CA VAL A 136 -9.01 7.67 14.76
C VAL A 136 -8.73 6.21 14.40
N LYS A 137 -9.77 5.39 14.26
CA LYS A 137 -9.70 4.00 13.76
C LYS A 137 -9.89 3.89 12.24
N SER A 138 -10.25 4.97 11.56
CA SER A 138 -10.65 4.91 10.15
C SER A 138 -9.49 4.50 9.22
N PRO A 139 -9.80 4.00 8.01
CA PRO A 139 -8.82 3.54 7.02
C PRO A 139 -7.79 4.58 6.55
N SER A 140 -7.92 5.84 6.99
CA SER A 140 -6.96 6.90 6.69
C SER A 140 -5.56 6.67 7.30
N LEU A 141 -5.40 5.64 8.13
CA LEU A 141 -4.13 5.16 8.70
C LEU A 141 -3.53 3.95 7.94
N PHE A 142 -4.13 3.51 6.83
CA PHE A 142 -3.62 2.37 6.04
C PHE A 142 -2.17 2.57 5.54
N TYR A 143 -1.68 3.81 5.46
CA TYR A 143 -0.30 4.08 5.08
C TYR A 143 0.73 3.44 6.02
N PHE A 144 0.37 3.24 7.30
CA PHE A 144 1.20 2.56 8.29
C PHE A 144 1.13 1.03 8.20
N LEU A 145 0.17 0.51 7.43
CA LEU A 145 -0.02 -0.91 7.21
C LEU A 145 0.86 -1.42 6.06
N ILE A 146 1.30 -0.53 5.16
CA ILE A 146 2.10 -0.87 3.97
C ILE A 146 3.61 -0.76 4.24
N PHE A 147 4.04 0.15 5.10
CA PHE A 147 5.47 0.37 5.41
C PHE A 147 5.74 0.37 6.91
N LYS A 148 6.84 -0.28 7.31
CA LYS A 148 7.34 -0.25 8.69
C LYS A 148 7.83 1.16 9.04
N ALA A 149 7.05 1.89 9.82
CA ALA A 149 7.40 3.23 10.24
C ALA A 149 8.50 3.24 11.31
N PRO A 150 9.49 4.15 11.22
CA PRO A 150 10.44 4.35 12.31
C PRO A 150 9.72 4.73 13.61
N SER A 151 10.20 4.26 14.76
CA SER A 151 9.52 4.49 16.06
C SER A 151 9.29 5.97 16.36
N SER A 152 10.19 6.86 15.90
CA SER A 152 10.01 8.31 16.06
C SER A 152 8.82 8.87 15.26
N VAL A 153 8.50 8.28 14.11
CA VAL A 153 7.33 8.65 13.28
C VAL A 153 6.06 8.14 13.94
N VAL A 154 6.06 6.88 14.38
CA VAL A 154 4.95 6.26 15.13
C VAL A 154 4.60 7.12 16.34
N ASN A 155 5.60 7.48 17.15
CA ASN A 155 5.41 8.34 18.33
C ASN A 155 4.84 9.71 18.00
N ASN A 156 5.27 10.33 16.89
CA ASN A 156 4.75 11.63 16.46
C ASN A 156 3.26 11.55 16.08
N LEU A 157 2.89 10.48 15.38
CA LEU A 157 1.50 10.25 14.98
C LEU A 157 0.60 9.89 16.15
N GLU A 158 1.11 9.12 17.12
CA GLU A 158 0.40 8.88 18.37
C GLU A 158 0.13 10.18 19.13
N LYS A 159 1.08 11.13 19.15
CA LYS A 159 0.85 12.46 19.73
C LYS A 159 -0.29 13.21 19.02
N ILE A 160 -0.32 13.16 17.69
CA ILE A 160 -1.39 13.78 16.88
C ILE A 160 -2.75 13.13 17.18
N ARG A 161 -2.82 11.79 17.20
CA ARG A 161 -4.05 11.04 17.52
C ARG A 161 -4.54 11.31 18.93
N ARG A 162 -3.63 11.38 19.90
CA ARG A 162 -3.93 11.72 21.30
C ARG A 162 -4.55 13.11 21.42
N LYS A 163 -3.92 14.10 20.79
CA LYS A 163 -4.41 15.49 20.80
C LYS A 163 -5.81 15.59 20.21
N PHE A 164 -6.11 14.84 19.16
CA PHE A 164 -7.45 14.80 18.54
C PHE A 164 -8.50 14.07 19.38
N LEU A 165 -8.15 12.91 19.97
CA LEU A 165 -9.11 12.10 20.71
C LEU A 165 -9.54 12.77 22.02
N TRP A 166 -8.57 13.23 22.82
CA TRP A 166 -8.82 13.66 24.21
C TRP A 166 -8.08 14.93 24.66
N GLY A 167 -7.26 15.53 23.79
CA GLY A 167 -6.40 16.66 24.19
C GLY A 167 -5.28 16.24 25.15
N SER A 168 -5.00 17.06 26.17
CA SER A 168 -3.90 16.87 27.14
C SER A 168 -4.31 16.23 28.48
N TRP A 169 -5.56 15.80 28.64
CA TRP A 169 -6.17 15.62 29.97
C TRP A 169 -6.16 14.18 30.52
N VAL A 170 -5.76 13.17 29.73
CA VAL A 170 -5.77 11.76 30.14
C VAL A 170 -4.44 11.07 29.82
N ALA A 171 -3.92 10.31 30.78
CA ALA A 171 -2.73 9.48 30.61
C ALA A 171 -2.95 8.41 29.53
N TRP A 172 -2.08 8.40 28.52
CA TRP A 172 -2.22 7.55 27.33
C TRP A 172 -2.17 6.06 27.67
N ASP A 173 -1.42 5.69 28.69
CA ASP A 173 -1.29 4.29 29.14
C ASP A 173 -2.62 3.73 29.66
N ARG A 174 -3.49 4.58 30.23
CA ARG A 174 -4.87 4.20 30.60
C ARG A 174 -5.77 4.04 29.38
N VAL A 175 -5.55 4.83 28.32
CA VAL A 175 -6.31 4.74 27.06
C VAL A 175 -5.94 3.48 26.28
N LEU A 176 -4.65 3.09 26.31
CA LEU A 176 -4.11 1.90 25.64
C LEU A 176 -4.39 0.60 26.40
N ALA A 177 -4.84 0.67 27.66
CA ALA A 177 -5.18 -0.50 28.45
C ALA A 177 -6.30 -1.32 27.78
N ASN A 178 -6.36 -2.61 28.11
CA ASN A 178 -7.42 -3.48 27.62
C ASN A 178 -8.80 -2.95 28.01
N LYS A 179 -9.81 -3.28 27.19
CA LYS A 179 -11.20 -2.89 27.45
C LYS A 179 -11.66 -3.36 28.84
N ASP A 180 -11.18 -4.53 29.26
CA ASP A 180 -11.49 -5.14 30.57
C ASP A 180 -10.91 -4.34 31.75
N SER A 181 -9.87 -3.52 31.51
CA SER A 181 -9.26 -2.63 32.49
C SER A 181 -9.76 -1.19 32.39
N GLY A 182 -10.88 -0.96 31.69
CA GLY A 182 -11.45 0.38 31.47
C GLY A 182 -10.71 1.22 30.41
N GLY A 183 -9.76 0.62 29.69
CA GLY A 183 -9.10 1.26 28.55
C GLY A 183 -9.87 1.07 27.24
N LEU A 184 -9.36 1.61 26.14
CA LEU A 184 -10.04 1.53 24.84
C LEU A 184 -9.51 0.41 23.92
N GLY A 185 -8.69 -0.49 24.45
CA GLY A 185 -8.04 -1.60 23.74
C GLY A 185 -6.77 -1.19 23.00
N PRO A 186 -6.16 -2.08 22.18
CA PRO A 186 -4.92 -1.83 21.46
C PRO A 186 -5.13 -0.79 20.35
N GLN A 187 -5.13 0.48 20.76
CA GLN A 187 -5.23 1.63 19.86
C GLN A 187 -3.86 2.19 19.50
N SER A 188 -2.79 1.63 20.04
CA SER A 188 -1.43 2.00 19.66
C SER A 188 -1.18 1.63 18.21
N LEU A 189 -0.60 2.56 17.46
CA LEU A 189 -0.17 2.30 16.08
C LEU A 189 0.86 1.16 16.05
N PHE A 190 1.69 1.07 17.08
CA PHE A 190 2.70 0.01 17.22
C PHE A 190 2.06 -1.37 17.36
N ALA A 191 1.04 -1.51 18.21
CA ALA A 191 0.32 -2.78 18.38
C ALA A 191 -0.42 -3.18 17.10
N MET A 192 -1.07 -2.23 16.43
CA MET A 192 -1.73 -2.48 15.14
C MET A 192 -0.72 -2.91 14.07
N GLN A 193 0.46 -2.29 14.04
CA GLN A 193 1.52 -2.65 13.11
C GLN A 193 2.05 -4.07 13.38
N ILE A 194 2.27 -4.46 14.64
CA ILE A 194 2.69 -5.83 14.99
C ILE A 194 1.64 -6.86 14.59
N VAL A 195 0.37 -6.61 14.92
CA VAL A 195 -0.73 -7.54 14.59
C VAL A 195 -0.85 -7.71 13.08
N LEU A 196 -0.71 -6.62 12.32
CA LEU A 196 -0.78 -6.68 10.87
C LEU A 196 0.46 -7.32 10.25
N GLU A 197 1.68 -7.05 10.75
CA GLU A 197 2.90 -7.74 10.35
C GLU A 197 2.75 -9.27 10.57
N ALA A 198 2.14 -9.67 11.70
CA ALA A 198 1.85 -11.07 11.98
C ALA A 198 0.79 -11.66 11.03
N GLU A 199 -0.28 -10.92 10.72
CA GLU A 199 -1.37 -11.41 9.85
C GLU A 199 -0.94 -11.48 8.38
N ILE A 200 -0.20 -10.48 7.89
CA ILE A 200 0.46 -10.49 6.59
C ILE A 200 1.48 -11.64 6.52
N GLY A 201 2.28 -11.82 7.58
CA GLY A 201 3.20 -12.95 7.69
C GLY A 201 2.48 -14.30 7.66
N LYS A 202 1.28 -14.41 8.25
CA LYS A 202 0.44 -15.61 8.11
C LYS A 202 -0.07 -15.77 6.68
N LEU A 203 -0.53 -14.72 6.00
CA LEU A 203 -0.96 -14.80 4.59
C LEU A 203 0.18 -15.32 3.70
N PHE A 204 1.38 -14.74 3.82
CA PHE A 204 2.54 -15.19 3.04
C PHE A 204 3.07 -16.58 3.46
N ASN A 205 2.94 -16.97 4.73
CA ASN A 205 3.30 -18.32 5.18
C ASN A 205 2.22 -19.37 4.85
N LEU A 206 0.95 -18.99 4.77
CA LEU A 206 -0.15 -19.82 4.27
C LEU A 206 -0.03 -20.04 2.76
N GLU A 207 0.51 -19.07 2.03
CA GLU A 207 0.83 -19.19 0.59
C GLU A 207 2.00 -20.13 0.28
N LYS A 208 2.80 -20.53 1.28
CA LYS A 208 3.74 -21.67 1.12
C LYS A 208 3.02 -23.03 1.16
N GLY A 209 1.74 -23.08 1.53
CA GLY A 209 1.02 -24.33 1.82
C GLY A 209 -0.24 -24.59 1.02
N ASN A 210 -0.91 -23.61 0.42
CA ASN A 210 -2.16 -23.86 -0.31
C ASN A 210 -2.38 -22.87 -1.47
N TRP A 211 -1.92 -23.25 -2.66
CA TRP A 211 -2.50 -22.78 -3.91
C TRP A 211 -3.57 -23.81 -4.32
N TRP A 212 -4.85 -23.44 -4.11
CA TRP A 212 -6.05 -23.94 -4.77
C TRP A 212 -6.25 -25.48 -4.86
N TYR A 213 -7.14 -26.01 -4.01
CA TYR A 213 -7.98 -27.16 -4.36
C TYR A 213 -9.43 -26.85 -4.03
N SER A 214 -10.28 -27.11 -5.03
CA SER A 214 -11.76 -27.01 -5.11
C SER A 214 -12.35 -25.64 -5.43
#